data_AF-A0A381XM44-F1
#
_entry.id   AF-A0A381XM44-F1
#
_cell.length_a   1.000
_cell.length_b   1.000
_cell.length_c   1.000
_cell.angle_alpha   90.00
_cell.angle_beta   90.00
_cell.angle_gamma   90.00
#
_symmetry.space_group_name_H-M   'P 1'
#
loop_
_entity.id
_entity.type
_entity.pdbx_description
1 polymer ?
#
loop_
_entity_poly.entity_id
_entity_poly.type
_entity_poly.pdbx_seq_one_letter_code
_entity_poly.pdbx_strand_id
1 'polypeptide(L)'
;MSRIPVALQMYTVRDVCEKDFVGALRQVADIGYEGVELAGSYGLDAEVLRDILVDVNLKCVGSHTGFDDIDQVVTFHRAINCNYVGSSSMSPAGFPTGSESLLAAAKYSNDLG
;
A
#
# COMPACT_ATOMS: atom_id res chain seq x y z
N MET A 1 27.84 -4.66 -7.45
CA MET A 1 26.69 -5.27 -6.74
C MET A 1 25.44 -4.54 -7.19
N SER A 2 24.36 -5.26 -7.50
CA SER A 2 23.05 -4.65 -7.74
C SER A 2 22.54 -4.02 -6.44
N ARG A 3 22.09 -2.76 -6.50
CA ARG A 3 21.47 -2.07 -5.36
C ARG A 3 20.10 -2.68 -5.09
N ILE A 4 19.81 -2.99 -3.82
CA ILE A 4 18.46 -3.40 -3.39
C ILE A 4 17.63 -2.12 -3.20
N PRO A 5 16.48 -1.96 -3.89
CA PRO A 5 15.63 -0.80 -3.71
C PRO A 5 15.07 -0.67 -2.30
N VAL A 6 14.87 0.56 -1.85
CA VAL A 6 14.33 0.86 -0.52
C VAL A 6 13.06 1.68 -0.64
N ALA A 7 12.03 1.28 0.12
CA ALA A 7 10.77 1.98 0.24
C ALA A 7 10.55 2.50 1.66
N LEU A 8 9.84 3.62 1.79
CA LEU A 8 9.45 4.20 3.07
C LEU A 8 7.99 3.85 3.41
N GLN A 9 7.75 3.33 4.61
CA GLN A 9 6.39 3.25 5.16
C GLN A 9 5.94 4.66 5.60
N MET A 10 5.00 5.23 4.85
CA MET A 10 4.57 6.63 4.96
C MET A 10 4.01 7.00 6.33
N TYR A 11 3.53 6.04 7.11
CA TYR A 11 3.12 6.29 8.50
C TYR A 11 4.25 6.84 9.39
N THR A 12 5.52 6.57 9.04
CA THR A 12 6.69 7.15 9.70
C THR A 12 6.71 8.68 9.64
N VAL A 13 6.18 9.26 8.56
CA VAL A 13 6.13 10.73 8.33
C VAL A 13 4.70 11.27 8.32
N ARG A 14 3.76 10.57 8.97
CA ARG A 14 2.32 10.90 8.98
C ARG A 14 2.00 12.36 9.33
N ASP A 15 2.71 12.97 10.27
CA ASP A 15 2.49 14.37 10.68
C ASP A 15 2.83 15.38 9.56
N VAL A 16 3.69 14.98 8.60
CA VAL A 16 3.99 15.76 7.39
C VAL A 16 2.90 15.51 6.34
N CYS A 17 2.51 14.24 6.17
CA CYS A 17 1.43 13.87 5.25
C CYS A 17 0.09 14.53 5.58
N GLU A 18 -0.25 14.67 6.86
CA GLU A 18 -1.47 15.35 7.32
C GLU A 18 -1.51 16.83 6.92
N LYS A 19 -0.35 17.47 6.74
CA LYS A 19 -0.24 18.88 6.32
C LYS A 19 -0.24 19.02 4.81
N ASP A 20 0.54 18.19 4.13
CA ASP A 20 0.66 18.16 2.68
C ASP A 20 1.18 16.79 2.23
N PHE A 21 0.25 15.90 1.88
CA PHE A 21 0.58 14.54 1.47
C PHE A 21 1.37 14.47 0.16
N VAL A 22 1.00 15.29 -0.83
CA VAL A 22 1.69 15.32 -2.12
C VAL A 22 3.09 15.90 -1.96
N GLY A 23 3.24 16.94 -1.15
CA GLY A 23 4.54 17.49 -0.76
C GLY A 23 5.40 16.48 -0.01
N ALA A 24 4.82 15.65 0.86
CA ALA A 24 5.53 14.58 1.53
C ALA A 24 6.06 13.52 0.55
N LEU A 25 5.24 13.06 -0.41
CA LEU A 25 5.68 12.13 -1.46
C LEU A 25 6.84 12.69 -2.29
N ARG A 26 6.77 13.96 -2.67
CA ARG A 26 7.87 14.64 -3.37
C ARG A 26 9.16 14.67 -2.55
N GLN A 27 9.07 15.04 -1.27
CA GLN A 27 10.24 15.04 -0.39
C GLN A 27 10.84 13.64 -0.22
N VAL A 28 10.02 12.60 -0.11
CA VAL A 28 10.48 11.21 -0.03
C VAL A 28 11.24 10.81 -1.31
N ALA A 29 10.73 11.18 -2.48
CA ALA A 29 11.43 10.97 -3.75
C ALA A 29 12.75 11.74 -3.81
N ASP A 30 12.76 13.01 -3.41
CA ASP A 30 13.94 13.88 -3.40
C ASP A 30 15.05 13.37 -2.45
N ILE A 31 14.68 12.71 -1.34
CA ILE A 31 15.61 12.03 -0.44
C ILE A 31 16.29 10.82 -1.12
N GLY A 32 15.66 10.24 -2.14
CA GLY A 32 16.20 9.13 -2.93
C GLY A 32 15.59 7.76 -2.65
N TYR A 33 14.42 7.72 -1.99
CA TYR A 33 13.62 6.50 -1.92
C TYR A 33 13.06 6.16 -3.30
N GLU A 34 12.92 4.86 -3.59
CA GLU A 34 12.41 4.38 -4.89
C GLU A 34 10.97 3.89 -4.79
N GLY A 35 10.44 3.81 -3.58
CA GLY A 35 9.07 3.40 -3.34
C GLY A 35 8.53 3.81 -2.00
N VAL A 36 7.24 3.55 -1.83
CA VAL A 36 6.50 3.83 -0.61
C VAL A 36 5.56 2.69 -0.30
N GLU A 37 5.40 2.43 0.99
CA GLU A 37 4.26 1.70 1.53
C GLU A 37 3.27 2.75 2.04
N LEU A 38 2.07 2.79 1.45
CA LEU A 38 1.06 3.80 1.77
C LEU A 38 0.42 3.53 3.14
N ALA A 39 -0.14 4.58 3.76
CA ALA A 39 -0.93 4.48 4.99
C ALA A 39 -2.25 5.24 4.80
N GLY A 40 -3.05 4.79 3.83
CA GLY A 40 -4.20 5.51 3.30
C GLY A 40 -3.87 6.47 2.14
N SER A 41 -4.91 7.09 1.57
CA SER A 41 -4.81 7.98 0.41
C SER A 41 -4.83 9.48 0.74
N TYR A 42 -5.05 9.83 2.01
CA TYR A 42 -5.24 11.23 2.46
C TYR A 42 -6.32 11.98 1.66
N GLY A 43 -7.37 11.27 1.22
CA GLY A 43 -8.50 11.83 0.48
C GLY A 43 -8.28 11.94 -1.03
N LEU A 44 -7.16 11.47 -1.56
CA LEU A 44 -6.94 11.38 -3.00
C LEU A 44 -7.65 10.17 -3.61
N ASP A 45 -8.20 10.36 -4.80
CA ASP A 45 -8.68 9.28 -5.66
C ASP A 45 -7.51 8.42 -6.14
N ALA A 46 -7.79 7.14 -6.41
CA ALA A 46 -6.76 6.16 -6.74
C ALA A 46 -5.98 6.54 -8.01
N GLU A 47 -6.66 7.00 -9.06
CA GLU A 47 -6.04 7.40 -10.31
C GLU A 47 -5.17 8.64 -10.14
N VAL A 48 -5.63 9.61 -9.34
CA VAL A 48 -4.85 10.81 -9.01
C VAL A 48 -3.59 10.45 -8.24
N LEU A 49 -3.73 9.56 -7.24
CA LEU A 49 -2.57 9.09 -6.48
C LEU A 49 -1.59 8.31 -7.37
N ARG A 50 -2.08 7.47 -8.28
CA ARG A 50 -1.23 6.77 -9.26
C ARG A 50 -0.42 7.77 -10.07
N ASP A 51 -1.08 8.79 -10.63
CA ASP A 51 -0.43 9.75 -11.52
C ASP A 51 0.63 10.56 -10.74
N ILE A 52 0.34 10.95 -9.50
CA ILE A 52 1.32 11.60 -8.61
C ILE A 52 2.52 10.70 -8.34
N LEU A 53 2.31 9.42 -8.01
CA LEU A 53 3.39 8.46 -7.76
C LEU A 53 4.29 8.28 -8.99
N VAL A 54 3.70 8.22 -10.18
CA VAL A 54 4.43 8.20 -11.45
C VAL A 54 5.24 9.47 -11.65
N ASP A 55 4.63 10.64 -11.44
CA ASP A 55 5.26 11.95 -11.62
C ASP A 55 6.48 12.15 -10.70
N VAL A 56 6.41 11.65 -9.47
CA VAL A 56 7.53 11.72 -8.51
C VAL A 56 8.45 10.49 -8.58
N ASN A 57 8.22 9.58 -9.52
CA ASN A 57 9.01 8.36 -9.72
C ASN A 57 9.10 7.46 -8.46
N LEU A 58 8.02 7.35 -7.69
CA LEU A 58 7.88 6.44 -6.55
C LEU A 58 7.00 5.25 -6.92
N LYS A 59 7.45 4.04 -6.59
CA LYS A 59 6.62 2.83 -6.70
C LYS A 59 5.83 2.60 -5.42
N CYS A 60 4.53 2.35 -5.54
CA CYS A 60 3.78 1.78 -4.43
C CYS A 60 4.14 0.29 -4.28
N VAL A 61 4.74 -0.07 -3.16
CA VAL A 61 5.18 -1.46 -2.88
C VAL A 61 4.31 -2.17 -1.85
N GLY A 62 3.35 -1.44 -1.28
CA GLY A 62 2.41 -1.94 -0.30
C GLY A 62 1.50 -0.82 0.17
N SER A 63 0.50 -1.19 0.96
CA SER A 63 -0.21 -0.22 1.80
C SER A 63 -0.59 -0.86 3.12
N HIS A 64 -0.87 0.00 4.09
CA HIS A 64 -1.56 -0.30 5.33
C HIS A 64 -3.05 0.04 5.16
N THR A 65 -3.86 -0.96 4.83
CA THR A 65 -5.32 -0.86 4.72
C THR A 65 -6.00 -2.00 5.45
N GLY A 66 -7.14 -1.72 6.09
CA GLY A 66 -7.98 -2.77 6.67
C GLY A 66 -8.61 -3.67 5.60
N PHE A 67 -9.03 -4.87 5.98
CA PHE A 67 -9.67 -5.86 5.11
C PHE A 67 -11.20 -5.88 5.24
N ASP A 68 -11.82 -4.77 5.62
CA ASP A 68 -13.27 -4.70 5.84
C ASP A 68 -14.06 -4.92 4.53
N ASP A 69 -13.51 -4.44 3.41
CA ASP A 69 -14.01 -4.69 2.05
C ASP A 69 -12.83 -5.05 1.12
N ILE A 70 -12.60 -6.34 0.92
CA ILE A 70 -11.47 -6.85 0.13
C ILE A 70 -11.57 -6.46 -1.36
N ASP A 71 -12.78 -6.39 -1.92
CA ASP A 71 -12.98 -6.08 -3.34
C ASP A 71 -12.67 -4.60 -3.59
N GLN A 72 -13.09 -3.72 -2.68
CA GLN A 72 -12.74 -2.30 -2.73
C GLN A 72 -11.22 -2.10 -2.60
N VAL A 73 -10.60 -2.80 -1.65
CA VAL A 73 -9.15 -2.74 -1.44
C VAL A 73 -8.40 -3.19 -2.69
N VAL A 74 -8.76 -4.34 -3.28
CA VAL A 74 -8.14 -4.83 -4.51
C VAL A 74 -8.32 -3.86 -5.67
N THR A 75 -9.52 -3.30 -5.82
CA THR A 75 -9.81 -2.32 -6.89
C THR A 75 -8.93 -1.07 -6.75
N PHE A 76 -8.82 -0.52 -5.54
CA PHE A 76 -7.96 0.63 -5.26
C PHE A 76 -6.49 0.32 -5.58
N HIS A 77 -5.97 -0.82 -5.10
CA HIS A 77 -4.57 -1.21 -5.28
C HIS A 77 -4.19 -1.44 -6.73
N ARG A 78 -5.08 -2.06 -7.51
CA ARG A 78 -4.90 -2.20 -8.96
C ARG A 78 -4.85 -0.83 -9.65
N ALA A 79 -5.70 0.11 -9.24
CA ALA A 79 -5.72 1.45 -9.82
C ALA A 79 -4.41 2.21 -9.56
N ILE A 80 -3.75 2.01 -8.42
CA ILE A 80 -2.42 2.60 -8.11
C ILE A 80 -1.23 1.73 -8.53
N ASN A 81 -1.47 0.61 -9.22
CA ASN A 81 -0.43 -0.35 -9.63
C ASN A 81 0.41 -0.87 -8.46
N CYS A 82 -0.25 -1.16 -7.34
CA CYS A 82 0.35 -1.76 -6.16
C CYS A 82 -0.02 -3.25 -6.08
N ASN A 83 0.97 -4.12 -6.16
CA ASN A 83 0.77 -5.58 -6.24
C ASN A 83 0.70 -6.27 -4.88
N TYR A 84 0.90 -5.53 -3.79
CA TYR A 84 0.95 -6.10 -2.44
C TYR A 84 0.10 -5.27 -1.50
N VAL A 85 -0.65 -5.94 -0.62
CA VAL A 85 -1.48 -5.30 0.39
C VAL A 85 -1.13 -5.87 1.75
N GLY A 86 -0.85 -5.00 2.72
CA GLY A 86 -0.65 -5.35 4.11
C GLY A 86 -1.79 -4.82 4.97
N SER A 87 -2.23 -5.59 5.95
CA SER A 87 -3.06 -5.05 7.03
C SER A 87 -2.23 -4.98 8.31
N SER A 88 -2.33 -3.85 9.01
CA SER A 88 -1.76 -3.65 10.36
C SER A 88 -2.54 -4.38 11.43
N SER A 89 -3.75 -4.84 11.10
CA SER A 89 -4.68 -5.43 12.03
C SER A 89 -5.18 -6.78 11.52
N MET A 90 -5.37 -7.70 12.45
CA MET A 90 -6.08 -8.93 12.17
C MET A 90 -7.58 -8.65 12.14
N SER A 91 -8.33 -9.46 11.37
CA SER A 91 -9.78 -9.53 11.53
C SER A 91 -10.13 -9.76 13.00
N PRO A 92 -11.20 -9.15 13.52
CA PRO A 92 -11.71 -9.46 14.86
C PRO A 92 -12.00 -10.96 15.07
N ALA A 93 -12.25 -11.70 13.98
CA ALA A 93 -12.44 -13.15 14.01
C ALA A 93 -11.13 -13.96 14.18
N GLY A 94 -9.97 -13.30 14.13
CA GLY A 94 -8.65 -13.93 14.19
C GLY A 94 -8.22 -14.60 12.88
N PHE A 95 -7.05 -15.26 12.91
CA PHE A 95 -6.56 -16.05 11.78
C PHE A 95 -7.34 -17.37 11.64
N PRO A 96 -7.49 -17.88 10.40
CA PRO A 96 -7.90 -19.27 10.19
C PRO A 96 -6.98 -20.21 10.97
N THR A 97 -7.55 -21.09 11.78
CA THR A 97 -6.79 -22.01 12.65
C THR A 97 -6.49 -23.37 12.01
N GLY A 98 -7.15 -23.68 10.90
CA GLY A 98 -6.96 -24.93 10.15
C GLY A 98 -6.08 -24.73 8.92
N SER A 99 -5.30 -25.73 8.56
CA SER A 99 -4.45 -25.69 7.36
C SER A 99 -5.27 -25.54 6.08
N GLU A 100 -6.42 -26.21 5.99
CA GLU A 100 -7.31 -26.13 4.83
C GLU A 100 -7.92 -24.73 4.64
N SER A 101 -8.39 -24.11 5.73
CA SER A 101 -8.96 -22.76 5.67
C SER A 101 -7.89 -21.69 5.41
N LEU A 102 -6.67 -21.88 5.92
CA LEU A 102 -5.53 -21.01 5.60
C LEU A 102 -5.15 -21.12 4.12
N LEU A 103 -5.11 -22.33 3.57
CA LEU A 103 -4.84 -22.55 2.14
C LEU A 103 -5.94 -21.95 1.25
N ALA A 104 -7.21 -22.08 1.65
CA ALA A 104 -8.33 -21.47 0.93
C ALA A 104 -8.23 -19.94 0.92
N ALA A 105 -7.90 -19.33 2.07
CA ALA A 105 -7.68 -17.89 2.15
C ALA A 105 -6.50 -17.43 1.28
N ALA A 106 -5.36 -18.13 1.34
CA ALA A 106 -4.20 -17.83 0.52
C ALA A 106 -4.50 -17.96 -0.98
N LYS A 107 -5.24 -19.00 -1.38
CA LYS A 107 -5.68 -19.19 -2.77
C LYS A 107 -6.59 -18.04 -3.21
N TYR A 108 -7.57 -17.68 -2.40
CA TYR A 108 -8.48 -16.57 -2.70
C TYR A 108 -7.72 -15.24 -2.87
N SER A 109 -6.77 -14.94 -1.99
CA SER A 109 -5.90 -13.75 -2.13
C SER A 109 -5.09 -13.77 -3.42
N ASN A 110 -4.50 -14.91 -3.80
CA ASN A 110 -3.74 -15.01 -5.04
C ASN A 110 -4.62 -14.88 -6.30
N ASP A 111 -5.86 -15.37 -6.26
CA ASP A 111 -6.80 -15.25 -7.39
C ASP A 111 -7.28 -13.80 -7.59
N LEU A 112 -7.25 -12.98 -6.52
CA LEU A 112 -7.56 -11.55 -6.57
C LEU A 112 -6.43 -10.71 -7.19
N GLY A 113 -5.24 -11.29 -7.42
CA GLY A 113 -4.08 -10.64 -8.04
C GLY A 113 -3.12 -10.08 -7.02
#